data_AF-A0A4C1Z9Q4-F1
#
_entry.id   AF-A0A4C1Z9Q4-F1
#
_cell.length_a   1.000
_cell.length_b   1.000
_cell.length_c   1.000
_cell.angle_alpha   90.00
_cell.angle_beta   90.00
_cell.angle_gamma   90.00
#
_symmetry.space_group_name_H-M   'P 1'
#
loop_
_entity.id
_entity.type
_entity.pdbx_description
1 polymer ?
#
loop_
_entity_poly.entity_id
_entity_poly.type
_entity_poly.pdbx_seq_one_letter_code
_entity_poly.pdbx_strand_id
1 'polypeptide(L)'
;MQWTKKGERPPKKFKVQKSASKLIATIFWDSEGVLLIDYLPKESTMNGQYYANLLAQAREAVVQKRRGKLSRGVLFLQDNASVHTARVSRQALKDTGFGN
;
A
#
# COMPACT_ATOMS: atom_id res chain seq x y z
N MET A 1 19.41 19.61 7.75
CA MET A 1 20.72 20.05 8.31
C MET A 1 20.43 21.03 9.44
N GLN A 2 21.25 21.07 10.50
CA GLN A 2 21.10 22.02 11.59
C GLN A 2 22.42 22.78 11.75
N TRP A 3 22.36 24.11 11.73
CA TRP A 3 23.53 24.95 11.97
C TRP A 3 23.81 25.02 13.47
N THR A 4 25.05 24.74 13.88
CA THR A 4 25.52 24.84 15.27
C THR A 4 26.76 25.72 15.35
N LYS A 5 27.02 26.33 16.50
CA LYS A 5 28.20 27.18 16.68
C LYS A 5 29.48 26.35 16.65
N LYS A 6 30.60 26.98 16.27
CA LYS A 6 31.92 26.36 16.22
C LYS A 6 32.32 25.89 17.63
N GLY A 7 32.52 24.59 17.81
CA GLY A 7 32.88 23.96 19.08
C GLY A 7 31.72 23.36 19.88
N GLU A 8 30.47 23.62 19.49
CA GLU A 8 29.31 22.99 20.13
C GLU A 8 29.01 21.62 19.52
N ARG A 9 28.68 20.64 20.38
CA ARG A 9 28.20 19.33 19.91
C ARG A 9 26.79 19.50 19.35
N PRO A 10 26.47 18.91 18.18
CA PRO A 10 25.11 18.88 17.68
C PRO A 10 24.15 18.30 18.74
N PRO A 11 22.92 18.81 18.86
CA PRO A 11 21.93 18.25 19.78
C PRO A 11 21.79 16.75 19.53
N LYS A 12 21.90 15.95 20.61
CA LYS A 12 21.73 14.51 20.52
C LYS A 12 20.27 14.23 20.16
N LYS A 13 20.02 13.93 18.89
CA LYS A 13 18.69 13.50 18.45
C LYS A 13 18.31 12.24 19.24
N PHE A 14 17.15 12.27 19.90
CA PHE A 14 16.56 11.05 20.43
C PHE A 14 16.44 10.06 19.26
N LYS A 15 17.02 8.86 19.43
CA LYS A 15 16.75 7.78 18.50
C LYS A 15 15.27 7.46 18.66
N VAL A 16 14.49 7.63 17.60
CA VAL A 16 13.09 7.19 17.58
C VAL A 16 13.11 5.69 17.84
N GLN A 17 12.70 5.28 19.03
CA GLN A 17 12.48 3.88 19.33
C GLN A 17 11.34 3.40 18.43
N LYS A 18 11.46 2.22 17.82
CA LYS A 18 10.35 1.65 17.04
C LYS A 18 9.12 1.61 17.95
N SER A 19 8.08 2.36 17.59
CA SER A 19 6.84 2.40 18.37
C SER A 19 6.26 0.99 18.45
N ALA A 20 5.92 0.53 19.65
CA ALA A 20 5.27 -0.77 19.91
C ALA A 20 3.81 -0.85 19.36
N SER A 21 3.42 0.07 18.49
CA SER A 21 2.06 0.25 17.98
C SER A 21 2.10 0.85 16.58
N LYS A 22 2.87 0.24 15.68
CA LYS A 22 2.84 0.61 14.26
C LYS A 22 1.59 -0.02 13.65
N LEU A 23 0.78 0.80 12.99
CA LEU A 23 -0.36 0.37 12.19
C LEU A 23 0.00 0.51 10.71
N ILE A 24 -0.36 -0.46 9.89
CA ILE A 24 -0.13 -0.44 8.44
C ILE A 24 -1.47 -0.20 7.76
N ALA A 25 -1.54 0.83 6.93
CA ALA A 25 -2.69 1.13 6.10
C ALA A 25 -2.35 0.87 4.63
N THR A 26 -3.23 0.16 3.93
CA THR A 26 -3.16 -0.04 2.49
C THR A 26 -4.29 0.74 1.83
N ILE A 27 -3.95 1.64 0.93
CA ILE A 27 -4.92 2.57 0.31
C ILE A 27 -4.88 2.41 -1.20
N PHE A 28 -6.02 2.06 -1.79
CA PHE A 28 -6.23 2.07 -3.23
C PHE A 28 -6.98 3.34 -3.61
N TRP A 29 -6.50 4.06 -4.62
CA TRP A 29 -7.07 5.34 -5.03
C TRP A 29 -6.79 5.64 -6.50
N ASP A 30 -7.58 6.54 -7.08
CA ASP A 30 -7.38 7.10 -8.42
C ASP A 30 -7.58 8.63 -8.40
N SER A 31 -7.56 9.28 -9.56
CA SER A 31 -7.76 10.74 -9.66
C SER A 31 -9.12 11.24 -9.17
N GLU A 32 -10.11 10.34 -8.99
CA GLU A 32 -11.43 10.65 -8.42
C GLU A 32 -11.50 10.35 -6.91
N GLY A 33 -10.39 9.95 -6.30
CA GLY A 33 -10.26 9.74 -4.86
C GLY A 33 -10.13 8.27 -4.44
N VAL A 34 -10.44 8.01 -3.18
CA VAL A 34 -10.13 6.74 -2.52
C VAL A 34 -11.16 5.64 -2.84
N LEU A 35 -10.65 4.48 -3.25
CA LEU A 35 -11.43 3.28 -3.58
C LEU A 35 -11.58 2.36 -2.38
N LEU A 36 -10.48 2.05 -1.70
CA LEU A 36 -10.43 1.12 -0.57
C LEU A 36 -9.35 1.57 0.41
N ILE A 37 -9.67 1.53 1.70
CA ILE A 37 -8.71 1.66 2.80
C ILE A 37 -8.81 0.39 3.61
N ASP A 38 -7.69 -0.29 3.77
CA ASP A 38 -7.55 -1.42 4.67
C ASP A 38 -6.54 -1.09 5.77
N TYR A 39 -6.86 -1.49 6.99
CA TYR A 39 -5.97 -1.35 8.13
C TYR A 39 -5.56 -2.73 8.60
N LEU A 40 -4.29 -3.07 8.36
CA LEU A 40 -3.76 -4.36 8.76
C LEU A 40 -3.85 -4.49 10.30
N PRO A 41 -4.40 -5.59 10.81
CA PRO A 41 -4.50 -5.81 12.25
C PRO A 41 -3.15 -5.70 12.94
N LYS A 42 -3.16 -5.21 14.19
CA LYS A 42 -1.94 -5.07 14.99
C LYS A 42 -1.22 -6.41 15.13
N GLU A 43 0.12 -6.37 15.11
CA GLU A 43 1.00 -7.55 15.15
C GLU A 43 0.86 -8.53 13.96
N SER A 44 0.10 -8.16 12.91
CA SER A 44 0.02 -8.95 11.69
C SER A 44 1.05 -8.49 10.66
N THR A 45 1.47 -9.40 9.80
CA THR A 45 2.36 -9.11 8.67
C THR A 45 1.58 -9.25 7.37
N MET A 46 1.67 -8.24 6.51
CA MET A 46 1.10 -8.31 5.17
C MET A 46 1.81 -9.43 4.41
N ASN A 47 1.06 -10.42 3.94
CA ASN A 47 1.57 -11.52 3.15
C ASN A 47 0.91 -11.52 1.76
N GLY A 48 1.42 -12.35 0.85
CA GLY A 48 0.92 -12.39 -0.52
C GLY A 48 -0.57 -12.75 -0.63
N GLN A 49 -1.07 -13.65 0.22
CA GLN A 49 -2.47 -14.07 0.22
C GLN A 49 -3.39 -12.95 0.70
N TYR A 50 -2.99 -12.27 1.77
CA TYR A 50 -3.70 -11.09 2.27
C TYR A 50 -3.79 -10.03 1.19
N TYR A 51 -2.67 -9.75 0.52
CA TYR A 51 -2.64 -8.79 -0.57
C TYR A 51 -3.50 -9.21 -1.78
N ALA A 52 -3.51 -10.50 -2.14
CA ALA A 52 -4.38 -11.04 -3.18
C ALA A 52 -5.87 -10.81 -2.87
N ASN A 53 -6.27 -10.99 -1.62
CA ASN A 53 -7.65 -10.72 -1.18
C ASN A 53 -7.98 -9.22 -1.25
N LEU A 54 -7.02 -8.34 -0.95
CA LEU A 54 -7.21 -6.90 -1.12
C LEU A 54 -7.36 -6.49 -2.58
N LEU A 55 -6.66 -7.13 -3.52
CA LEU A 55 -6.82 -6.87 -4.95
C LEU A 55 -8.24 -7.23 -5.43
N ALA A 56 -8.80 -8.33 -4.96
CA ALA A 56 -10.19 -8.71 -5.26
C ALA A 56 -11.18 -7.64 -4.75
N GLN A 57 -11.02 -7.18 -3.51
CA GLN A 57 -11.84 -6.10 -2.95
C GLN A 57 -11.64 -4.77 -3.68
N ALA A 58 -10.41 -4.44 -4.09
CA ALA A 58 -10.12 -3.25 -4.86
C ALA A 58 -10.84 -3.28 -6.21
N ARG A 59 -10.87 -4.43 -6.89
CA ARG A 59 -11.64 -4.62 -8.12
C ARG A 59 -13.13 -4.36 -7.90
N GLU A 60 -13.72 -4.92 -6.85
CA GLU A 60 -15.12 -4.66 -6.51
C GLU A 60 -15.37 -3.18 -6.24
N ALA A 61 -14.46 -2.51 -5.51
CA ALA A 61 -14.54 -1.07 -5.27
C ALA A 61 -14.52 -0.26 -6.58
N VAL A 62 -13.72 -0.66 -7.58
CA VAL A 62 -13.75 -0.02 -8.90
C VAL A 62 -15.08 -0.27 -9.61
N VAL A 63 -15.61 -1.51 -9.60
CA VAL A 63 -16.94 -1.81 -10.18
C VAL A 63 -18.02 -0.89 -9.59
N GLN A 64 -18.01 -0.72 -8.27
CA GLN A 64 -19.05 0.03 -7.56
C GLN A 64 -18.88 1.55 -7.69
N LYS A 65 -17.65 2.06 -7.49
CA LYS A 65 -17.37 3.50 -7.37
C LYS A 65 -16.94 4.17 -8.68
N ARG A 66 -16.58 3.39 -9.70
CA ARG A 66 -16.01 3.87 -10.99
C ARG A 66 -16.64 3.13 -12.17
N ARG A 67 -17.98 3.15 -12.25
CA ARG A 67 -18.74 2.48 -13.32
C ARG A 67 -18.18 2.82 -14.70
N GLY A 68 -17.96 1.80 -15.53
CA GLY A 68 -17.44 1.95 -16.90
C GLY A 68 -15.92 2.11 -17.01
N LYS A 69 -15.15 2.26 -15.92
CA LYS A 69 -13.68 2.32 -16.00
C LYS A 69 -13.03 0.95 -16.24
N LEU A 70 -13.54 -0.11 -15.63
CA LEU A 70 -12.98 -1.46 -15.81
C LEU A 70 -13.01 -1.91 -17.28
N SER A 71 -14.08 -1.59 -18.01
CA SER A 71 -14.19 -1.91 -19.44
C SER A 71 -13.22 -1.11 -20.32
N ARG A 72 -12.67 0.01 -19.83
CA ARG A 72 -11.70 0.83 -20.56
C ARG A 72 -10.25 0.41 -20.29
N GLY A 73 -10.05 -0.61 -19.46
CA GLY A 73 -8.75 -1.01 -18.94
C GLY A 73 -8.34 -0.17 -17.73
N VAL A 74 -7.79 -0.85 -16.72
CA VAL A 74 -7.23 -0.21 -15.52
C VAL A 74 -5.74 -0.45 -15.49
N LEU A 75 -4.96 0.63 -15.54
CA LEU A 75 -3.52 0.55 -15.30
C LEU A 75 -3.27 0.55 -13.79
N PHE A 76 -2.79 -0.58 -13.29
CA PHE A 76 -2.51 -0.73 -11.87
C PHE A 76 -1.05 -0.41 -11.55
N LEU A 77 -0.83 0.57 -10.66
CA LEU A 77 0.50 1.02 -10.24
C LEU A 77 0.76 0.64 -8.78
N GLN A 78 1.88 -0.03 -8.54
CA GLN A 78 2.37 -0.40 -7.21
C GLN A 78 3.91 -0.44 -7.19
N ASP A 79 4.51 -0.51 -6.01
CA ASP A 79 5.95 -0.74 -5.86
C ASP A 79 6.30 -2.24 -5.95
N ASN A 80 7.61 -2.53 -6.01
CA ASN A 80 8.14 -3.88 -6.19
C ASN A 80 8.32 -4.65 -4.87
N ALA A 81 7.51 -4.38 -3.85
CA ALA A 81 7.58 -5.10 -2.59
C ALA A 81 7.45 -6.63 -2.81
N SER A 82 8.08 -7.43 -1.95
CA SER A 82 8.09 -8.90 -2.09
C SER A 82 6.67 -9.48 -2.08
N VAL A 83 5.77 -8.90 -1.30
CA VAL A 83 4.36 -9.28 -1.24
C VAL A 83 3.61 -8.97 -2.54
N HIS A 84 3.97 -7.89 -3.24
CA HIS A 84 3.34 -7.48 -4.50
C HIS A 84 3.81 -8.32 -5.69
N THR A 85 5.05 -8.83 -5.62
CA THR A 85 5.67 -9.66 -6.66
C THR A 85 5.52 -11.16 -6.40
N ALA A 86 4.95 -11.55 -5.26
CA ALA A 86 4.64 -12.93 -4.91
C ALA A 86 3.76 -13.59 -5.98
N ARG A 87 3.93 -14.91 -6.18
CA ARG A 87 3.19 -15.68 -7.20
C ARG A 87 1.67 -15.52 -7.07
N VAL A 88 1.17 -15.65 -5.85
CA VAL A 88 -0.27 -15.52 -5.54
C VAL A 88 -0.80 -14.12 -5.89
N SER A 89 -0.02 -13.07 -5.62
CA SER A 89 -0.41 -11.69 -5.88
C SER A 89 -0.37 -11.35 -7.36
N ARG A 90 0.63 -11.85 -8.09
CA ARG A 90 0.67 -11.74 -9.56
C ARG A 90 -0.48 -12.48 -10.23
N GLN A 91 -0.88 -13.64 -9.69
CA GLN A 91 -2.06 -14.34 -10.19
C GLN A 91 -3.33 -13.53 -9.93
N ALA A 92 -3.51 -13.03 -8.71
CA ALA A 92 -4.66 -12.19 -8.36
C ALA A 92 -4.75 -10.91 -9.22
N LEU A 93 -3.62 -10.29 -9.59
CA LEU A 93 -3.61 -9.15 -10.52
C LEU A 93 -4.21 -9.53 -11.88
N LYS A 94 -3.84 -10.69 -12.43
CA LYS A 94 -4.40 -11.18 -13.70
C LYS A 94 -5.90 -11.46 -13.57
N ASP A 95 -6.29 -12.18 -12.52
CA ASP A 95 -7.68 -12.57 -12.29
C ASP A 95 -8.60 -11.36 -12.07
N THR A 96 -8.04 -10.28 -11.53
CA THR A 96 -8.78 -9.03 -11.29
C THR A 96 -8.87 -8.11 -12.51
N GLY A 97 -8.13 -8.39 -13.59
CA GLY A 97 -8.03 -7.53 -14.78
C GLY A 97 -7.13 -6.31 -14.57
N PHE A 98 -6.27 -6.34 -13.55
CA PHE A 98 -5.24 -5.34 -13.25
C PHE A 98 -3.86 -5.71 -13.79
N GLY A 99 -3.67 -6.98 -14.17
CA GLY A 99 -2.46 -7.47 -14.79
C GLY A 99 -2.42 -7.15 -16.28
N ASN A 100 -1.23 -6.74 -16.75
CA ASN A 100 -0.90 -6.73 -18.17
C ASN A 100 -0.85 -8.15 -18.75
#